data_AF-A0A061J962-F1
#
_entry.id   AF-A0A061J962-F1
#
_cell.length_a   1.000
_cell.length_b   1.000
_cell.length_c   1.000
_cell.angle_alpha   90.00
_cell.angle_beta   90.00
_cell.angle_gamma   90.00
#
_symmetry.space_group_name_H-M   'P 1'
#
loop_
_entity.id
_entity.type
_entity.pdbx_description
1 polymer ?
#
loop_
_entity_poly.entity_id
_entity_poly.type
_entity_poly.pdbx_seq_one_letter_code
_entity_poly.pdbx_strand_id
1 'polypeptide(L)'
;MHRAIVKSCLAHACERRAESVLCLAEKSECGPLSEKWDELPLFFRILVTAHLVQNDVVNATWAVQRWGRVPARDDQQAGGYGRTLLEKVACHCARCAYGEAFREVLRGAGSGAGDDVEHLRCWLLDYLAARHVHQRRTFYGESGTMEQLAAGLGVPVADLEARLQRVREDELRRIECESSDGSWEQMRETLCCMVQAGKAV
;
A
#
# COMPACT_ATOMS: atom_id res chain seq x y z
N MET A 1 -6.10 -22.10 12.68
CA MET A 1 -4.97 -21.17 12.94
C MET A 1 -4.78 -20.19 11.77
N HIS A 2 -4.64 -20.66 10.53
CA HIS A 2 -4.40 -19.82 9.34
C HIS A 2 -5.45 -18.72 9.11
N ARG A 3 -6.73 -19.04 9.23
CA ARG A 3 -7.82 -18.06 9.15
C ARG A 3 -7.75 -16.95 10.20
N ALA A 4 -7.21 -17.24 11.39
CA ALA A 4 -7.03 -16.22 12.41
C ALA A 4 -5.89 -15.27 12.04
N ILE A 5 -4.80 -15.80 11.48
CA ILE A 5 -3.64 -15.02 11.02
C ILE A 5 -4.05 -14.07 9.90
N VAL A 6 -4.74 -14.56 8.87
CA VAL A 6 -5.20 -13.72 7.74
C VAL A 6 -6.14 -12.63 8.24
N LYS A 7 -7.09 -12.96 9.13
CA LYS A 7 -7.96 -11.97 9.77
C LYS A 7 -7.20 -10.92 10.58
N SER A 8 -6.19 -11.32 11.35
CA SER A 8 -5.36 -10.38 12.11
C SER A 8 -4.54 -9.48 11.20
N CYS A 9 -3.92 -10.04 10.15
CA CYS A 9 -3.18 -9.25 9.16
C CYS A 9 -4.10 -8.26 8.44
N LEU A 10 -5.31 -8.69 8.06
CA LEU A 10 -6.31 -7.84 7.44
C LEU A 10 -6.77 -6.73 8.39
N ALA A 11 -7.04 -7.04 9.67
CA ALA A 11 -7.41 -6.04 10.66
C ALA A 11 -6.34 -4.93 10.78
N HIS A 12 -5.06 -5.31 10.87
CA HIS A 12 -3.97 -4.35 10.87
C HIS A 12 -3.83 -3.59 9.54
N ALA A 13 -4.12 -4.22 8.40
CA ALA A 13 -4.13 -3.54 7.10
C ALA A 13 -5.26 -2.51 7.01
N CYS A 14 -6.45 -2.81 7.54
CA CYS A 14 -7.57 -1.86 7.64
C CYS A 14 -7.24 -0.70 8.58
N GLU A 15 -6.46 -0.95 9.64
CA GLU A 15 -5.91 0.10 10.50
C GLU A 15 -4.72 0.85 9.88
N ARG A 16 -4.24 0.38 8.72
CA ARG A 16 -3.12 0.92 7.93
C ARG A 16 -1.76 0.80 8.64
N ARG A 17 -1.58 -0.28 9.42
CA ARG A 17 -0.36 -0.58 10.20
C ARG A 17 0.54 -1.58 9.47
N ALA A 18 1.25 -1.12 8.43
CA ALA A 18 2.06 -2.00 7.59
C ALA A 18 3.12 -2.81 8.35
N GLU A 19 3.76 -2.24 9.36
CA GLU A 19 4.77 -2.95 10.16
C GLU A 19 4.18 -4.10 10.98
N SER A 20 2.99 -3.89 11.56
CA SER A 20 2.27 -4.94 12.26
C SER A 20 1.85 -6.05 11.31
N VAL A 21 1.40 -5.69 10.10
CA VAL A 21 1.09 -6.66 9.03
C VAL A 21 2.32 -7.49 8.66
N LEU A 22 3.44 -6.85 8.36
CA LEU A 22 4.68 -7.52 7.97
C LEU A 22 5.20 -8.43 9.10
N CYS A 23 5.27 -7.92 10.33
CA CYS A 23 5.72 -8.69 11.49
C CYS A 23 4.89 -9.97 11.70
N LEU A 24 3.56 -9.89 11.55
CA LEU A 24 2.68 -11.06 11.68
C LEU A 24 2.75 -11.99 10.47
N ALA A 25 2.75 -11.43 9.26
CA ALA A 25 2.73 -12.20 8.03
C ALA A 25 4.05 -12.96 7.84
N GLU A 26 5.21 -12.32 8.04
CA GLU A 26 6.53 -12.95 7.91
C GLU A 26 6.75 -14.06 8.94
N LYS A 27 6.37 -13.83 10.20
CA LYS A 27 6.40 -14.88 11.25
C LYS A 27 5.55 -16.09 10.87
N SER A 28 4.43 -15.84 10.21
CA SER A 28 3.48 -16.88 9.79
C SER A 28 3.94 -17.62 8.53
N GLU A 29 4.69 -16.95 7.65
CA GLU A 29 5.26 -17.54 6.43
C GLU A 29 6.41 -18.51 6.73
N CYS A 30 7.19 -18.27 7.79
CA CYS A 30 8.26 -19.15 8.25
C CYS A 30 7.78 -20.43 8.99
N GLY A 31 6.45 -20.63 9.12
CA GLY A 31 5.87 -21.78 9.81
C GLY A 31 5.73 -23.03 8.92
N PRO A 32 5.71 -24.25 9.51
CA PRO A 32 5.39 -25.45 8.77
C PRO A 32 3.89 -25.37 8.41
N LEU A 33 3.54 -25.36 7.10
CA LEU A 33 2.22 -25.65 6.49
C LEU A 33 1.91 -24.77 5.26
N SER A 34 2.84 -24.55 4.34
CA SER A 34 2.63 -23.71 3.14
C SER A 34 1.72 -24.30 2.05
N GLU A 35 1.21 -25.53 2.21
CA GLU A 35 0.60 -26.27 1.08
C GLU A 35 -0.94 -26.42 1.12
N LYS A 36 -1.64 -25.92 2.16
CA LYS A 36 -3.10 -26.15 2.33
C LYS A 36 -3.89 -24.96 2.89
N TRP A 37 -3.61 -23.73 2.48
CA TRP A 37 -4.44 -22.59 2.90
C TRP A 37 -5.39 -22.21 1.77
N ASP A 38 -6.69 -22.35 2.00
CA ASP A 38 -7.67 -21.83 1.06
C ASP A 38 -7.63 -20.29 1.01
N GLU A 39 -7.10 -19.64 2.06
CA GLU A 39 -6.93 -18.19 2.16
C GLU A 39 -5.54 -17.69 1.71
N LEU A 40 -4.68 -18.57 1.15
CA LEU A 40 -3.33 -18.21 0.70
C LEU A 40 -3.32 -17.03 -0.30
N PRO A 41 -4.26 -16.93 -1.27
CA PRO A 41 -4.30 -15.79 -2.16
C PRO A 41 -4.52 -14.45 -1.44
N LEU A 42 -5.40 -14.40 -0.44
CA LEU A 42 -5.63 -13.19 0.34
C LEU A 42 -4.43 -12.87 1.22
N PHE A 43 -3.82 -13.88 1.84
CA PHE A 43 -2.58 -13.72 2.61
C PHE A 43 -1.48 -13.06 1.77
N PHE A 44 -1.20 -13.58 0.57
CA PHE A 44 -0.18 -12.99 -0.31
C PHE A 44 -0.56 -11.60 -0.81
N ARG A 45 -1.84 -11.32 -1.08
CA ARG A 45 -2.29 -9.95 -1.39
C ARG A 45 -1.96 -8.98 -0.27
N ILE A 46 -2.24 -9.36 0.99
CA ILE A 46 -1.95 -8.53 2.16
C ILE A 46 -0.44 -8.32 2.31
N LEU A 47 0.35 -9.40 2.27
CA LEU A 47 1.80 -9.36 2.42
C LEU A 47 2.48 -8.49 1.36
N VAL A 48 2.16 -8.72 0.08
CA VAL A 48 2.72 -7.95 -1.04
C VAL A 48 2.29 -6.48 -0.95
N THR A 49 1.03 -6.21 -0.61
CA THR A 49 0.55 -4.83 -0.43
C THR A 49 1.32 -4.13 0.69
N ALA A 50 1.53 -4.78 1.83
CA ALA A 50 2.26 -4.20 2.96
C ALA A 50 3.72 -3.89 2.61
N HIS A 51 4.43 -4.77 1.90
CA HIS A 51 5.79 -4.48 1.42
C HIS A 51 5.79 -3.31 0.42
N LEU A 52 4.85 -3.28 -0.52
CA LEU A 52 4.73 -2.17 -1.47
C LEU A 52 4.38 -0.84 -0.77
N VAL A 53 3.59 -0.85 0.30
CA VAL A 53 3.29 0.33 1.15
C VAL A 53 4.51 0.79 1.95
N GLN A 54 5.40 -0.12 2.36
CA GLN A 54 6.69 0.23 2.96
C GLN A 54 7.78 0.59 1.92
N ASN A 55 7.42 0.58 0.63
CA ASN A 55 8.35 0.75 -0.50
C ASN A 55 9.47 -0.31 -0.55
N ASP A 56 9.25 -1.46 0.06
CA ASP A 56 10.15 -2.61 0.04
C ASP A 56 9.86 -3.47 -1.20
N VAL A 57 10.31 -2.98 -2.35
CA VAL A 57 10.01 -3.59 -3.65
C VAL A 57 10.70 -4.95 -3.81
N VAL A 58 11.85 -5.15 -3.18
CA VAL A 58 12.59 -6.41 -3.23
C VAL A 58 11.77 -7.51 -2.57
N ASN A 59 11.34 -7.32 -1.33
CA ASN A 59 10.54 -8.34 -0.64
C ASN A 59 9.14 -8.48 -1.23
N ALA A 60 8.52 -7.41 -1.73
CA ALA A 60 7.29 -7.50 -2.51
C ALA A 60 7.44 -8.43 -3.72
N THR A 61 8.53 -8.29 -4.47
CA THR A 61 8.82 -9.11 -5.66
C THR A 61 9.03 -10.58 -5.27
N TRP A 62 9.81 -10.84 -4.20
CA TRP A 62 10.00 -12.19 -3.69
C TRP A 62 8.69 -12.83 -3.24
N ALA A 63 7.83 -12.10 -2.54
CA ALA A 63 6.52 -12.57 -2.10
C ALA A 63 5.60 -12.91 -3.28
N VAL A 64 5.58 -12.09 -4.34
CA VAL A 64 4.84 -12.37 -5.58
C VAL A 64 5.35 -13.65 -6.27
N GLN A 65 6.66 -13.84 -6.34
CA GLN A 65 7.26 -15.04 -6.92
C GLN A 65 6.90 -16.30 -6.12
N ARG A 66 6.92 -16.22 -4.79
CA ARG A 66 6.48 -17.32 -3.91
C ARG A 66 5.00 -17.64 -4.11
N TRP A 67 4.14 -16.63 -4.21
CA TRP A 67 2.73 -16.81 -4.56
C TRP A 67 2.55 -17.56 -5.89
N GLY A 68 3.39 -17.29 -6.89
CA GLY A 68 3.34 -17.97 -8.19
C GLY A 68 3.73 -19.46 -8.15
N ARG A 69 4.41 -19.92 -7.11
CA ARG A 69 4.79 -21.35 -6.93
C ARG A 69 3.71 -22.18 -6.25
N VAL A 70 2.64 -21.54 -5.77
CA VAL A 70 1.52 -22.21 -5.11
C VAL A 70 0.66 -22.85 -6.19
N PRO A 71 0.29 -24.15 -6.06
CA PRO A 71 -0.62 -24.79 -7.00
C PRO A 71 -1.90 -23.98 -7.15
N ALA A 72 -2.23 -23.58 -8.38
CA ALA A 72 -3.49 -22.94 -8.68
C ALA A 72 -4.61 -23.95 -8.42
N ARG A 73 -5.30 -23.86 -7.28
CA ARG A 73 -6.63 -24.44 -7.18
C ARG A 73 -7.54 -23.59 -8.07
N ASP A 74 -8.18 -24.23 -9.03
CA ASP A 74 -9.08 -23.61 -9.99
C ASP A 74 -10.05 -22.63 -9.29
N ASP A 75 -10.37 -21.51 -9.97
CA ASP A 75 -11.45 -20.55 -9.69
C ASP A 75 -11.28 -19.29 -8.80
N GLN A 76 -10.08 -18.73 -8.55
CA GLN A 76 -10.01 -17.38 -7.90
C GLN A 76 -9.02 -16.35 -8.47
N GLN A 77 -8.48 -16.57 -9.68
CA GLN A 77 -7.62 -15.57 -10.34
C GLN A 77 -8.40 -14.45 -11.07
N ALA A 78 -9.73 -14.52 -11.13
CA ALA A 78 -10.58 -13.57 -11.86
C ALA A 78 -10.88 -12.24 -11.11
N GLY A 79 -10.06 -11.86 -10.13
CA GLY A 79 -10.17 -10.57 -9.44
C GLY A 79 -9.04 -9.64 -9.86
N GLY A 80 -9.36 -8.45 -10.37
CA GLY A 80 -8.40 -7.49 -10.95
C GLY A 80 -7.20 -7.15 -10.05
N TYR A 81 -7.36 -7.17 -8.72
CA TYR A 81 -6.28 -7.03 -7.74
C TYR A 81 -5.63 -8.39 -7.39
N GLY A 82 -5.07 -9.05 -8.41
CA GLY A 82 -4.44 -10.37 -8.32
C GLY A 82 -2.91 -10.32 -8.37
N ARG A 83 -2.28 -11.51 -8.33
CA ARG A 83 -0.81 -11.69 -8.40
C ARG A 83 -0.20 -10.94 -9.57
N THR A 84 -0.75 -11.11 -10.78
CA THR A 84 -0.25 -10.48 -12.01
C THR A 84 -0.26 -8.95 -11.94
N LEU A 85 -1.31 -8.35 -11.36
CA LEU A 85 -1.35 -6.91 -11.18
C LEU A 85 -0.27 -6.45 -10.20
N LEU A 86 -0.18 -7.11 -9.05
CA LEU A 86 0.80 -6.76 -8.03
C LEU A 86 2.25 -6.96 -8.50
N GLU A 87 2.49 -7.95 -9.37
CA GLU A 87 3.77 -8.15 -10.05
C GLU A 87 4.14 -6.96 -10.94
N LYS A 88 3.22 -6.49 -11.78
CA LYS A 88 3.45 -5.29 -12.60
C LYS A 88 3.68 -4.05 -11.76
N VAL A 89 2.90 -3.88 -10.69
CA VAL A 89 3.05 -2.76 -9.76
C VAL A 89 4.43 -2.78 -9.09
N ALA A 90 4.88 -3.93 -8.61
CA ALA A 90 6.23 -4.09 -8.08
C ALA A 90 7.30 -3.72 -9.12
N CYS A 91 7.14 -4.17 -10.38
CA CYS A 91 8.04 -3.80 -11.47
C CYS A 91 8.10 -2.29 -11.75
N HIS A 92 6.94 -1.61 -11.72
CA HIS A 92 6.89 -0.15 -11.84
C HIS A 92 7.57 0.54 -10.64
N CYS A 93 7.30 0.09 -9.41
CA CYS A 93 7.93 0.62 -8.21
C CYS A 93 9.46 0.44 -8.23
N ALA A 94 9.97 -0.69 -8.72
CA ALA A 94 11.41 -0.96 -8.84
C ALA A 94 12.12 0.07 -9.73
N ARG A 95 11.39 0.65 -10.68
CA ARG A 95 11.88 1.67 -11.61
C ARG A 95 11.51 3.09 -11.17
N CYS A 96 11.01 3.25 -9.94
CA CYS A 96 10.46 4.50 -9.41
C CYS A 96 9.36 5.09 -10.32
N ALA A 97 8.63 4.27 -11.08
CA ALA A 97 7.56 4.70 -11.97
C ALA A 97 6.21 4.74 -11.22
N TYR A 98 6.12 5.49 -10.12
CA TYR A 98 4.98 5.43 -9.19
C TYR A 98 3.65 5.88 -9.81
N GLY A 99 3.67 6.79 -10.78
CA GLY A 99 2.47 7.17 -11.53
C GLY A 99 1.91 6.03 -12.39
N GLU A 100 2.80 5.24 -13.01
CA GLU A 100 2.39 4.04 -13.77
C GLU A 100 1.86 2.94 -12.85
N ALA A 101 2.56 2.72 -11.73
CA ALA A 101 2.11 1.81 -10.68
C ALA A 101 0.69 2.17 -10.21
N PHE A 102 0.45 3.46 -9.91
CA PHE A 102 -0.86 3.95 -9.49
C PHE A 102 -1.94 3.69 -10.55
N ARG A 103 -1.67 4.02 -11.81
CA ARG A 103 -2.63 3.81 -12.91
C ARG A 103 -2.89 2.34 -13.20
N GLU A 104 -1.92 1.45 -13.00
CA GLU A 104 -2.13 0.00 -13.10
C GLU A 104 -3.09 -0.49 -12.01
N VAL A 105 -2.89 -0.06 -10.75
CA VAL A 105 -3.79 -0.39 -9.64
C VAL A 105 -5.20 0.18 -9.84
N LEU A 106 -5.30 1.42 -10.36
CA LEU A 106 -6.58 2.07 -10.62
C LEU A 106 -7.38 1.33 -11.71
N ARG A 107 -6.72 0.91 -12.80
CA ARG A 107 -7.32 0.13 -13.89
C ARG A 107 -7.72 -1.29 -13.47
N GLY A 108 -7.06 -1.84 -12.45
CA GLY A 108 -7.37 -3.16 -11.88
C GLY A 108 -8.64 -3.23 -11.03
N ALA A 109 -9.45 -2.17 -10.97
CA ALA A 109 -10.73 -2.17 -10.28
C ALA A 109 -11.74 -3.08 -11.02
N GLY A 110 -11.88 -4.32 -10.56
CA GLY A 110 -12.95 -5.21 -11.02
C GLY A 110 -14.26 -4.92 -10.28
N SER A 111 -15.37 -4.89 -11.01
CA SER A 111 -16.72 -4.99 -10.45
C SER A 111 -16.85 -6.34 -9.73
N GLY A 112 -16.70 -6.35 -8.40
CA GLY A 112 -16.83 -7.58 -7.59
C GLY A 112 -15.66 -7.93 -6.67
N ALA A 113 -14.69 -7.03 -6.45
CA ALA A 113 -13.75 -7.22 -5.35
C ALA A 113 -14.48 -7.07 -4.00
N GLY A 114 -14.34 -8.04 -3.10
CA GLY A 114 -14.88 -7.93 -1.74
C GLY A 114 -14.22 -6.79 -0.96
N ASP A 115 -14.92 -6.27 0.06
CA ASP A 115 -14.52 -5.09 0.84
C ASP A 115 -13.05 -5.14 1.29
N ASP A 116 -12.57 -6.31 1.73
CA ASP A 116 -11.19 -6.53 2.19
C ASP A 116 -10.14 -6.23 1.10
N VAL A 117 -10.42 -6.64 -0.14
CA VAL A 117 -9.50 -6.43 -1.28
C VAL A 117 -9.52 -4.97 -1.70
N GLU A 118 -10.68 -4.32 -1.62
CA GLU A 118 -10.80 -2.89 -1.90
C GLU A 118 -10.05 -2.03 -0.88
N HIS A 119 -10.07 -2.39 0.40
CA HIS A 119 -9.27 -1.71 1.42
C HIS A 119 -7.76 -1.77 1.12
N LEU A 120 -7.23 -2.94 0.77
CA LEU A 120 -5.82 -3.11 0.40
C LEU A 120 -5.47 -2.29 -0.84
N ARG A 121 -6.35 -2.30 -1.85
CA ARG A 121 -6.18 -1.53 -3.08
C ARG A 121 -6.14 -0.03 -2.80
N CYS A 122 -7.09 0.48 -2.04
CA CYS A 122 -7.16 1.89 -1.65
C CYS A 122 -5.92 2.30 -0.85
N TRP A 123 -5.48 1.46 0.08
CA TRP A 123 -4.28 1.73 0.87
C TRP A 123 -3.03 1.85 0.00
N LEU A 124 -2.84 0.94 -0.96
CA LEU A 124 -1.71 1.01 -1.89
C LEU A 124 -1.77 2.26 -2.78
N LEU A 125 -2.95 2.60 -3.30
CA LEU A 125 -3.14 3.80 -4.13
C LEU A 125 -2.74 5.08 -3.37
N ASP A 126 -3.09 5.18 -2.09
CA ASP A 126 -2.73 6.35 -1.26
C ASP A 126 -1.20 6.54 -1.19
N TYR A 127 -0.45 5.47 -0.91
CA TYR A 127 1.02 5.52 -0.81
C TYR A 127 1.69 5.71 -2.17
N LEU A 128 1.18 5.11 -3.24
CA LEU A 128 1.69 5.34 -4.59
C LEU A 128 1.50 6.80 -5.03
N ALA A 129 0.34 7.41 -4.72
CA ALA A 129 0.08 8.82 -4.97
C ALA A 129 1.04 9.71 -4.18
N ALA A 130 1.25 9.44 -2.88
CA ALA A 130 2.19 10.18 -2.06
C ALA A 130 3.62 10.12 -2.60
N ARG A 131 4.09 8.94 -3.02
CA ARG A 131 5.42 8.80 -3.64
C ARG A 131 5.53 9.47 -4.99
N HIS A 132 4.50 9.40 -5.82
CA HIS A 132 4.49 10.13 -7.09
C HIS A 132 4.64 11.63 -6.84
N VAL A 133 3.84 12.21 -5.95
CA VAL A 133 3.90 13.64 -5.61
C VAL A 133 5.28 14.00 -5.04
N HIS A 134 5.79 13.21 -4.09
CA HIS A 134 7.13 13.42 -3.54
C HIS A 134 8.21 13.34 -4.64
N GLN A 135 8.11 12.37 -5.54
CA GLN A 135 9.07 12.20 -6.62
C GLN A 135 9.10 13.42 -7.55
N ARG A 136 7.92 13.91 -7.96
CA ARG A 136 7.78 15.04 -8.88
C ARG A 136 8.30 16.34 -8.25
N ARG A 137 7.95 16.60 -6.99
CA ARG A 137 8.38 17.80 -6.27
C ARG A 137 9.87 17.79 -5.95
N THR A 138 10.39 16.69 -5.42
CA THR A 138 11.76 16.63 -4.89
C THR A 138 12.80 16.41 -5.98
N PHE A 139 12.56 15.51 -6.94
CA PHE A 139 13.59 15.10 -7.90
C PHE A 139 13.50 15.84 -9.24
N TYR A 140 12.29 16.14 -9.69
CA TYR A 140 12.10 16.87 -10.95
C TYR A 140 11.99 18.38 -10.76
N GLY A 141 12.02 18.86 -9.51
CA GLY A 141 11.88 20.27 -9.17
C GLY A 141 10.55 20.86 -9.64
N GLU A 142 9.55 20.01 -9.88
CA GLU A 142 8.28 20.47 -10.37
C GLU A 142 7.53 21.14 -9.23
N SER A 143 7.46 22.46 -9.31
CA SER A 143 6.50 23.28 -8.57
C SER A 143 5.07 23.15 -9.13
N GLY A 144 4.82 22.09 -9.92
CA GLY A 144 3.55 21.83 -10.56
C GLY A 144 2.41 21.88 -9.54
N THR A 145 1.36 22.58 -9.92
CA THR A 145 0.18 22.75 -9.07
C THR A 145 -0.48 21.38 -8.81
N MET A 146 -1.29 21.27 -7.77
CA MET A 146 -1.95 19.98 -7.44
C MET A 146 -2.80 19.45 -8.61
N GLU A 147 -3.32 20.33 -9.46
CA GLU A 147 -4.02 20.04 -10.70
C GLU A 147 -3.16 19.23 -11.68
N GLN A 148 -1.89 19.61 -11.87
CA GLN A 148 -0.98 18.93 -12.79
C GLN A 148 -0.62 17.52 -12.28
N LEU A 149 -0.40 17.40 -10.98
CA LEU A 149 -0.10 16.12 -10.33
C LEU A 149 -1.32 15.17 -10.39
N ALA A 150 -2.52 15.70 -10.13
CA ALA A 150 -3.76 14.94 -10.21
C ALA A 150 -4.06 14.49 -11.65
N ALA A 151 -3.86 15.38 -12.63
CA ALA A 151 -4.00 15.07 -14.05
C ALA A 151 -3.03 13.97 -14.50
N GLY A 152 -1.77 13.99 -14.03
CA GLY A 152 -0.79 12.94 -14.32
C GLY A 152 -1.21 11.55 -13.82
N LEU A 153 -1.91 11.49 -12.69
CA LEU A 153 -2.47 10.27 -12.11
C LEU A 153 -3.86 9.90 -12.68
N GLY A 154 -4.51 10.81 -13.40
CA GLY A 154 -5.84 10.62 -13.98
C GLY A 154 -6.95 10.63 -12.93
N VAL A 155 -6.82 11.43 -11.87
CA VAL A 155 -7.80 11.54 -10.79
C VAL A 155 -8.19 13.01 -10.53
N PRO A 156 -9.35 13.28 -9.91
CA PRO A 156 -9.69 14.60 -9.41
C PRO A 156 -8.68 15.12 -8.39
N VAL A 157 -8.53 16.46 -8.31
CA VAL A 157 -7.65 17.11 -7.33
C VAL A 157 -8.06 16.78 -5.89
N ALA A 158 -9.35 16.87 -5.59
CA ALA A 158 -9.90 16.54 -4.27
C ALA A 158 -9.59 15.10 -3.86
N ASP A 159 -9.63 14.15 -4.82
CA ASP A 159 -9.26 12.76 -4.55
C ASP A 159 -7.78 12.65 -4.22
N LEU A 160 -6.90 13.29 -4.99
CA LEU A 160 -5.46 13.30 -4.71
C LEU A 160 -5.17 13.91 -3.34
N GLU A 161 -5.78 15.04 -3.00
CA GLU A 161 -5.62 15.69 -1.70
C GLU A 161 -6.06 14.80 -0.54
N ALA A 162 -7.22 14.15 -0.66
CA ALA A 162 -7.72 13.21 0.34
C ALA A 162 -6.78 12.00 0.52
N ARG A 163 -6.19 11.50 -0.58
CA ARG A 163 -5.17 10.43 -0.53
C ARG A 163 -3.92 10.86 0.23
N LEU A 164 -3.38 12.02 -0.10
CA LEU A 164 -2.19 12.56 0.58
C LEU A 164 -2.47 12.84 2.06
N GLN A 165 -3.66 13.34 2.37
CA GLN A 165 -4.07 13.63 3.75
C GLN A 165 -4.10 12.35 4.60
N ARG A 166 -4.63 11.24 4.08
CA ARG A 166 -4.60 9.95 4.78
C ARG A 166 -3.17 9.44 5.03
N VAL A 167 -2.26 9.61 4.07
CA VAL A 167 -0.85 9.20 4.27
C VAL A 167 -0.18 10.04 5.36
N ARG A 168 -0.42 11.36 5.40
CA ARG A 168 0.09 12.22 6.49
C ARG A 168 -0.44 11.79 7.85
N GLU A 169 -1.72 11.41 7.94
CA GLU A 169 -2.32 10.90 9.18
C GLU A 169 -1.72 9.55 9.60
N ASP A 170 -1.36 8.69 8.65
CA ASP A 170 -0.62 7.46 8.95
C ASP A 170 0.77 7.74 9.51
N GLU A 171 1.52 8.65 8.86
CA GLU A 171 2.87 9.04 9.30
C GLU A 171 2.85 9.68 10.69
N LEU A 172 1.88 10.55 10.97
CA LEU A 172 1.68 11.12 12.30
C LEU A 172 1.43 10.05 13.36
N ARG A 173 0.51 9.12 13.10
CA ARG A 173 0.22 8.02 14.03
C ARG A 173 1.45 7.16 14.30
N ARG A 174 2.29 6.94 13.29
CA ARG A 174 3.55 6.19 13.43
C ARG A 174 4.52 6.92 14.36
N ILE A 175 4.74 8.22 14.13
CA ILE A 175 5.65 9.04 14.93
C ILE A 175 5.22 9.09 16.40
N GLU A 176 3.91 9.21 16.67
CA GLU A 176 3.36 9.19 18.03
C GLU A 176 3.57 7.86 18.76
N CYS A 177 3.73 6.77 18.02
CA CYS A 177 4.02 5.45 18.60
C CYS A 177 5.54 5.22 18.81
N GLU A 178 6.39 5.93 18.07
CA GLU A 178 7.86 5.81 18.10
C GLU A 178 8.56 6.90 18.95
N SER A 179 7.81 7.89 19.46
CA SER A 179 8.36 9.06 20.16
C SER A 179 8.89 8.74 21.57
N SER A 180 10.10 8.17 21.63
CA SER A 180 10.99 8.23 22.79
C SER A 180 12.27 9.06 22.53
N ASP A 181 12.49 9.55 21.30
CA ASP A 181 13.69 10.33 20.91
C ASP A 181 13.34 11.71 20.33
N GLY A 182 14.07 12.77 20.74
CA GLY A 182 13.72 14.18 20.51
C GLY A 182 13.72 14.70 19.05
N SER A 183 14.27 13.97 18.07
CA SER A 183 14.17 14.41 16.65
C SER A 183 12.77 14.24 16.07
N TRP A 184 11.95 13.38 16.67
CA TRP A 184 10.61 13.05 16.21
C TRP A 184 9.57 14.12 16.57
N GLU A 185 9.84 14.94 17.59
CA GLU A 185 8.95 16.01 18.02
C GLU A 185 8.81 17.11 16.96
N GLN A 186 9.92 17.55 16.37
CA GLN A 186 9.91 18.59 15.33
C GLN A 186 9.24 18.11 14.03
N MET A 187 9.44 16.85 13.66
CA MET A 187 8.76 16.26 12.50
C MET A 187 7.26 16.11 12.75
N ARG A 188 6.85 15.71 13.96
CA ARG A 188 5.45 15.65 14.38
C ARG A 188 4.77 17.01 14.30
N GLU A 189 5.38 18.06 14.86
CA GLU A 189 4.84 19.42 14.79
C GLU A 189 4.63 19.89 13.34
N THR A 190 5.62 19.63 12.47
CA THR A 190 5.54 19.97 11.04
C THR A 190 4.38 19.27 10.34
N LEU A 191 4.24 17.96 10.55
CA LEU A 191 3.17 17.17 9.95
C LEU A 191 1.79 17.57 10.50
N CYS A 192 1.67 17.86 11.80
CA CYS A 192 0.44 18.35 12.42
C CYS A 192 -0.03 19.66 11.78
N CYS A 193 0.87 20.62 11.58
CA CYS A 193 0.57 21.88 10.90
C CYS A 193 0.09 21.66 9.44
N MET A 194 0.72 20.75 8.70
CA MET A 194 0.32 20.42 7.33
C MET A 194 -1.06 19.75 7.25
N VAL A 195 -1.39 18.89 8.21
CA VAL A 195 -2.71 18.26 8.32
C VAL A 195 -3.79 19.29 8.65
N GLN A 196 -3.52 20.22 9.57
CA GLN A 196 -4.48 21.27 9.93
C GLN A 196 -4.74 22.24 8.76
N ALA A 197 -3.72 22.59 7.98
CA ALA A 197 -3.89 23.41 6.77
C ALA A 197 -4.75 22.71 5.71
N GLY A 198 -4.65 21.37 5.59
CA GLY A 198 -5.49 20.57 4.71
C GLY A 198 -6.95 20.41 5.16
N LYS A 199 -7.26 20.72 6.43
CA LYS A 199 -8.63 20.70 7.00
C LYS A 199 -9.32 22.07 6.97
N ALA A 200 -8.60 23.14 6.62
CA ALA A 200 -9.09 24.51 6.64
C ALA A 200 -9.78 24.94 5.32
N VAL A 201 -10.29 24.00 4.53
CA VAL A 201 -11.05 24.25 3.29
C VAL A 201 -12.42 23.62 3.40
#